data_AF-A0A2D9D8G6-F1
#
_entry.id   AF-A0A2D9D8G6-F1
#
_cell.length_a   1.000
_cell.length_b   1.000
_cell.length_c   1.000
_cell.angle_alpha   90.00
_cell.angle_beta   90.00
_cell.angle_gamma   90.00
#
_symmetry.space_group_name_H-M   'P 1'
#
loop_
_entity.id
_entity.type
_entity.pdbx_description
1 polymer ?
#
loop_
_entity_poly.entity_id
_entity_poly.type
_entity_poly.pdbx_seq_one_letter_code
_entity_poly.pdbx_strand_id
1 'polypeptide(L)' 'MSLGNLSNSNFLSKYIKIYRKGGIKAVLQEGGWKVFTIFFMFFLIKGLLWLLIPYLIAKGFLS' A
#
# COMPACT_ATOMS: atom_id res chain seq x y z
N MET A 1 9.67 -23.51 6.91
CA MET A 1 9.06 -22.64 7.94
C MET A 1 7.66 -22.25 7.46
N SER A 2 6.60 -22.75 8.11
CA SER A 2 5.22 -22.55 7.66
C SER A 2 4.65 -21.25 8.22
N LEU A 3 4.25 -20.34 7.33
CA LEU A 3 3.57 -19.06 7.58
C LEU A 3 2.15 -19.23 8.18
N GLY A 4 1.83 -20.38 8.78
CA GLY A 4 0.49 -20.77 9.21
C GLY A 4 -0.05 -20.03 10.44
N ASN A 5 0.80 -19.41 11.25
CA ASN A 5 0.42 -18.93 12.58
C ASN A 5 0.28 -17.40 12.73
N LEU A 6 0.22 -16.65 11.63
CA LEU A 6 0.08 -15.18 11.65
C LEU A 6 -1.34 -14.65 11.41
N SER A 7 -2.33 -15.53 11.26
CA SER A 7 -3.71 -15.15 10.90
C SER A 7 -4.70 -15.34 12.07
N ASN A 8 -4.41 -14.79 13.24
CA ASN A 8 -5.38 -14.71 14.34
C ASN A 8 -6.18 -13.38 14.31
N SER A 9 -6.53 -12.90 13.11
CA SER A 9 -7.50 -11.83 12.94
C SER A 9 -8.48 -12.20 11.81
N ASN A 10 -9.77 -12.11 12.09
CA ASN A 10 -10.84 -12.48 11.15
C ASN A 10 -10.82 -11.70 9.83
N PHE A 11 -10.10 -10.58 9.78
CA PHE A 11 -9.99 -9.72 8.59
C PHE A 11 -8.96 -10.25 7.59
N LEU A 12 -7.76 -10.62 8.05
CA LEU A 12 -6.69 -11.08 7.16
C LEU A 12 -7.02 -12.42 6.50
N SER A 13 -7.67 -13.32 7.24
CA SER A 13 -8.06 -14.62 6.70
C SER A 13 -9.03 -14.50 5.51
N LYS A 14 -9.89 -13.47 5.50
CA LYS A 14 -10.80 -13.16 4.39
C LYS A 14 -10.02 -12.75 3.14
N TYR A 15 -9.12 -11.78 3.26
CA TYR A 15 -8.28 -11.32 2.14
C TYR A 15 -7.33 -12.41 1.62
N ILE A 16 -6.78 -13.25 2.50
CA ILE A 16 -5.93 -14.38 2.12
C ILE A 16 -6.74 -15.42 1.33
N LYS A 17 -7.98 -15.72 1.73
CA LYS A 17 -8.87 -16.63 0.98
C LYS A 17 -9.23 -16.05 -0.41
N ILE A 18 -9.50 -14.75 -0.48
CA ILE A 18 -9.79 -14.05 -1.74
C ILE A 18 -8.58 -14.10 -2.68
N TYR A 19 -7.39 -13.79 -2.16
CA TYR A 19 -6.13 -13.86 -2.90
C TYR A 19 -5.83 -15.27 -3.39
N ARG A 20 -6.10 -16.30 -2.57
CA ARG A 20 -5.86 -17.70 -2.94
C ARG A 20 -6.87 -18.24 -3.96
N LYS A 21 -8.06 -17.67 -4.05
CA LYS A 21 -9.11 -18.05 -5.02
C LYS A 21 -9.01 -17.33 -6.36
N GLY A 22 -8.58 -16.07 -6.38
CA GLY A 22 -8.57 -15.27 -7.62
C GLY A 22 -7.37 -14.33 -7.78
N GLY A 23 -6.31 -14.56 -7.00
CA GLY A 23 -5.06 -13.82 -7.07
C GLY A 23 -5.21 -12.33 -6.75
N ILE A 24 -4.24 -11.55 -7.25
CA ILE A 24 -4.16 -10.10 -7.06
C ILE A 24 -5.40 -9.38 -7.63
N LYS A 25 -5.98 -9.92 -8.72
CA LYS A 25 -7.20 -9.40 -9.36
C LYS A 25 -8.42 -9.46 -8.44
N ALA A 26 -8.61 -10.56 -7.70
CA ALA A 26 -9.74 -10.69 -6.78
C ALA A 26 -9.63 -9.76 -5.57
N VAL A 27 -8.41 -9.49 -5.10
CA VAL A 27 -8.18 -8.51 -4.03
C VAL A 27 -8.44 -7.09 -4.52
N LEU A 28 -8.09 -6.77 -5.76
CA LEU A 28 -8.44 -5.50 -6.40
C LEU A 28 -9.95 -5.36 -6.67
N GLN A 29 -10.67 -6.45 -6.97
CA GLN A 29 -12.12 -6.45 -7.13
C GLN A 29 -12.86 -6.26 -5.79
N GLU A 30 -12.48 -7.00 -4.74
CA GLU A 30 -13.11 -6.84 -3.42
C GLU A 30 -12.68 -5.56 -2.69
N GLY A 31 -11.42 -5.17 -2.83
CA GLY A 31 -10.90 -3.91 -2.29
C GLY A 31 -11.33 -2.68 -3.08
N GLY A 32 -11.70 -2.88 -4.35
CA GLY A 32 -12.29 -1.88 -5.24
C GLY A 32 -11.51 -0.57 -5.33
N TRP A 33 -12.25 0.52 -5.51
CA TRP A 33 -11.71 1.88 -5.61
C TRP A 33 -10.90 2.30 -4.38
N LYS A 34 -11.17 1.72 -3.20
CA LYS A 34 -10.44 2.03 -1.95
C LYS A 34 -8.97 1.68 -2.05
N VAL A 35 -8.63 0.51 -2.59
CA VAL A 35 -7.23 0.09 -2.77
C VAL A 35 -6.53 1.00 -3.77
N PHE A 36 -7.23 1.35 -4.86
CA PHE A 36 -6.72 2.29 -5.86
C PHE A 36 -6.45 3.67 -5.24
N THR A 37 -7.40 4.23 -4.49
CA THR A 37 -7.23 5.54 -3.83
C THR A 37 -6.08 5.53 -2.84
N ILE A 38 -5.91 4.46 -2.05
CA ILE A 38 -4.78 4.34 -1.12
C ILE A 38 -3.44 4.28 -1.87
N PHE A 39 -3.35 3.48 -2.92
CA PHE A 39 -2.16 3.41 -3.77
C PHE A 39 -1.86 4.76 -4.44
N PHE A 40 -2.89 5.41 -4.96
CA PHE A 40 -2.79 6.71 -5.61
C PHE A 40 -2.33 7.79 -4.63
N MET A 41 -2.91 7.84 -3.44
CA MET A 41 -2.53 8.77 -2.37
C MET A 41 -1.10 8.52 -1.89
N PHE A 42 -0.71 7.25 -1.73
CA PHE A 42 0.67 6.88 -1.40
C PHE A 42 1.66 7.37 -2.47
N PHE A 43 1.31 7.22 -3.74
CA PHE A 43 2.14 7.67 -4.85
C PHE A 43 2.23 9.20 -4.93
N LEU A 44 1.13 9.91 -4.65
CA LEU A 44 1.11 11.38 -4.56
C LEU A 44 2.03 11.90 -3.46
N ILE A 45 1.97 11.33 -2.26
CA ILE A 45 2.83 11.72 -1.14
C ILE A 45 4.29 11.42 -1.48
N LYS A 46 4.57 10.26 -2.08
CA LYS A 46 5.92 9.90 -2.56
C LYS A 46 6.47 10.90 -3.58
N GLY A 47 5.67 11.25 -4.58
CA GLY A 47 6.05 12.23 -5.60
C GLY A 47 6.29 13.61 -4.99
N LEU A 48 5.42 14.04 -4.07
CA LEU A 48 5.56 15.32 -3.39
C LEU A 48 6.79 15.34 -2.49
N LEU A 49 7.09 14.25 -1.77
CA LEU A 49 8.29 14.11 -0.95
C LEU A 49 9.56 14.16 -1.80
N TRP A 50 9.56 13.51 -2.97
CA TRP A 50 10.68 13.54 -3.90
C TRP A 50 10.92 14.92 -4.50
N LEU A 51 9.87 15.72 -4.65
CA LEU A 51 9.97 17.12 -5.08
C LEU A 51 10.40 18.04 -3.93
N LEU A 52 9.95 17.75 -2.70
CA LEU A 52 10.19 18.56 -1.52
C LEU A 52 11.64 18.45 -1.02
N ILE A 53 12.26 17.25 -1.07
CA ILE A 53 13.65 17.04 -0.66
C ILE A 53 14.65 17.94 -1.42
N PRO A 54 14.72 17.94 -2.77
CA PRO A 54 15.64 18.81 -3.50
C PRO A 54 15.27 20.29 -3.35
N TYR A 55 13.98 20.62 -3.19
CA TYR A 55 13.54 21.99 -2.91
C TYR A 55 14.05 22.49 -1.54
N LEU A 56 13.99 21.65 -0.50
CA LEU A 56 14.51 21.97 0.84
C LEU A 56 16.03 22.12 0.85
N ILE A 57 16.74 21.27 0.11
CA ILE A 57 18.20 21.37 -0.08
C ILE A 57 18.56 22.68 -0.80
N ALA A 58 17.91 22.98 -1.92
CA ALA A 58 18.15 24.20 -2.71
C ALA A 58 17.87 25.48 -1.90
N LYS A 59 16.92 25.42 -0.96
CA LYS A 59 16.54 26.54 -0.11
C LYS A 59 17.41 26.67 1.15
N GLY A 60 18.41 25.81 1.33
CA GLY A 60 19.43 25.91 2.38
C GLY A 60 18.99 25.42 3.76
N PHE A 61 17.85 24.74 3.89
CA PHE A 61 17.37 24.21 5.17
C PHE A 61 18.20 23.02 5.70
N LEU A 62 19.05 22.43 4.85
CA LEU A 62 19.93 21.29 5.16
C LEU A 62 21.42 21.66 5.08
N SER A 63 21.76 22.97 5.16
CA SER A 63 23.14 23.45 5.24
C SER A 63 23.75 23.26 6.62
#